data_AF-A0A955YZJ5-F1
#
_entry.id   AF-A0A955YZJ5-F1
#
_cell.length_a   1.000
_cell.length_b   1.000
_cell.length_c   1.000
_cell.angle_alpha   90.00
_cell.angle_beta   90.00
_cell.angle_gamma   90.00
#
_symmetry.space_group_name_H-M   'P 1'
#
loop_
_entity.id
_entity.type
_entity.pdbx_description
1 polymer ?
#
loop_
_entity_poly.entity_id
_entity_poly.type
_entity_poly.pdbx_seq_one_letter_code
_entity_poly.pdbx_strand_id
1 'polypeptide(L)'
;AVAKWPTSEALLIAQGRLAERQGRTGRALGHYADASKVAPTSEEPVLLRVALLRASGRDGEAVAVLERFLHRCWRDCLAAHRARLELTVTMGTGEEVTAHASALLAAAPVDRPFVVRLAEDALARGDAGVAAHLLDALALSVDTIVLRMRVLVARGQTEEAESLLARARSEALVTSEQQASLLLEMGRPARALDVLGHDSSEHSTHEQFLVGRALLALGEPRRAAQILGRIPQGSRNYEEAEHLLKTIAADSGSSRPPVGQ
;
A
#
# COMPACT_ATOMS: atom_id res chain seq x y z
N ALA A 1 -0.77 54.74 19.09
CA ALA A 1 -1.47 54.40 17.84
C ALA A 1 -0.75 53.22 17.20
N VAL A 2 -1.30 52.01 17.30
CA VAL A 2 -0.76 50.80 16.66
C VAL A 2 -1.89 50.14 15.90
N ALA A 3 -2.05 50.51 14.64
CA ALA A 3 -2.94 49.89 13.67
C ALA A 3 -2.26 49.92 12.29
N LYS A 4 -2.51 48.89 11.48
CA LYS A 4 -1.74 48.36 10.32
C LYS A 4 -0.82 47.23 10.80
N TRP A 5 -1.23 45.97 10.96
CA TRP A 5 -1.90 45.10 9.99
C TRP A 5 -2.74 44.01 10.71
N PRO A 6 -4.06 44.18 10.92
CA PRO A 6 -4.86 43.28 11.76
C PRO A 6 -5.34 41.98 11.08
N THR A 7 -4.94 41.71 9.83
CA THR A 7 -5.52 40.62 9.02
C THR A 7 -4.49 40.06 8.04
N SER A 8 -3.40 39.49 8.54
CA SER A 8 -2.54 38.62 7.74
C SER A 8 -2.90 37.16 7.97
N GLU A 9 -2.82 36.35 6.91
CA GLU A 9 -3.01 34.90 6.98
C GLU A 9 -2.15 34.27 8.09
N ALA A 10 -0.86 34.61 8.12
CA ALA A 10 0.08 34.09 9.11
C ALA A 10 -0.34 34.39 10.57
N LEU A 11 -0.87 35.59 10.84
CA LEU A 11 -1.37 35.94 12.17
C LEU A 11 -2.59 35.09 12.55
N LEU A 12 -3.54 34.91 11.62
CA LEU A 12 -4.73 34.10 11.84
C LEU A 12 -4.37 32.61 12.03
N ILE A 13 -3.41 32.08 11.26
CA ILE A 13 -2.87 30.73 11.47
C ILE A 13 -2.23 30.60 12.86
N ALA A 14 -1.41 31.57 13.28
CA ALA A 14 -0.77 31.56 14.59
C ALA A 14 -1.81 31.60 15.73
N GLN A 15 -2.86 32.41 15.60
CA GLN A 15 -3.98 32.45 16.55
C GLN A 15 -4.75 31.12 16.58
N GLY A 16 -4.96 30.49 15.42
CA GLY A 16 -5.55 29.16 15.31
C GLY A 16 -4.76 28.11 16.09
N ARG A 17 -3.44 28.01 15.82
CA ARG A 17 -2.54 27.09 16.53
C ARG A 17 -2.49 27.35 18.04
N LEU A 18 -2.52 28.61 18.47
CA LEU A 18 -2.59 28.96 19.90
C LEU A 18 -3.90 28.48 20.54
N ALA A 19 -5.02 28.66 19.84
CA ALA A 19 -6.33 28.19 20.31
C ALA A 19 -6.39 26.65 20.38
N GLU A 20 -5.79 25.92 19.42
CA GLU A 20 -5.66 24.46 19.48
C GLU A 20 -4.92 24.00 20.73
N ARG A 21 -3.75 24.59 21.01
CA ARG A 21 -2.93 24.26 22.20
C ARG A 21 -3.68 24.53 23.51
N GLN A 22 -4.67 25.42 23.49
CA GLN A 22 -5.52 25.73 24.62
C GLN A 22 -6.80 24.86 24.69
N GLY A 23 -6.95 23.86 23.81
CA GLY A 23 -8.14 23.02 23.73
C GLY A 23 -9.38 23.75 23.20
N ARG A 24 -9.23 24.94 22.61
CA ARG A 24 -10.33 25.79 22.13
C ARG A 24 -10.61 25.51 20.66
N THR A 25 -10.98 24.26 20.34
CA THR A 25 -11.18 23.76 18.96
C THR A 25 -12.07 24.68 18.10
N GLY A 26 -13.21 25.14 18.63
CA GLY A 26 -14.11 26.02 17.89
C GLY A 26 -13.48 27.37 17.50
N ARG A 27 -12.66 27.96 18.39
CA ARG A 27 -11.93 29.20 18.08
C ARG A 27 -10.83 28.96 17.06
N ALA A 28 -10.10 27.85 17.17
CA ALA A 28 -9.08 27.48 16.20
C ALA A 28 -9.66 27.33 14.78
N LEU A 29 -10.77 26.60 14.65
CA LEU A 29 -11.49 26.46 13.38
C LEU A 29 -11.97 27.79 12.81
N GLY A 30 -12.42 28.71 13.66
CA GLY A 30 -12.78 30.07 13.28
C GLY A 30 -11.59 30.83 12.69
N HIS A 31 -10.45 30.83 13.39
CA HIS A 31 -9.23 31.50 12.93
C HIS A 31 -8.73 30.96 11.59
N TYR A 32 -8.72 29.64 11.38
CA TYR A 32 -8.34 29.08 10.08
C TYR A 32 -9.35 29.39 8.99
N ALA A 33 -10.66 29.39 9.30
CA ALA A 33 -11.67 29.78 8.33
C ALA A 33 -11.50 31.24 7.91
N ASP A 34 -11.16 32.14 8.83
CA ASP A 34 -10.87 33.54 8.51
C ASP A 34 -9.54 33.69 7.75
N ALA A 35 -8.52 32.89 8.08
CA ALA A 35 -7.27 32.84 7.32
C ALA A 35 -7.53 32.45 5.85
N SER A 36 -8.36 31.42 5.60
CA SER A 36 -8.77 31.02 4.25
C SER A 36 -9.60 32.08 3.51
N LYS A 37 -10.26 33.01 4.21
CA LYS A 37 -10.94 34.15 3.55
C LYS A 37 -9.95 35.22 3.13
N VAL A 38 -8.92 35.46 3.95
CA VAL A 38 -7.86 36.45 3.67
C VAL A 38 -6.92 35.95 2.57
N ALA A 39 -6.65 34.64 2.50
CA ALA A 39 -5.86 34.00 1.47
C ALA A 39 -6.64 32.86 0.78
N PRO A 40 -7.56 33.17 -0.16
CA PRO A 40 -8.46 32.18 -0.76
C PRO A 40 -7.81 31.06 -1.57
N THR A 41 -6.56 31.25 -2.03
CA THR A 41 -5.79 30.29 -2.81
C THR A 41 -4.75 29.53 -1.98
N SER A 42 -4.57 29.88 -0.71
CA SER A 42 -3.59 29.21 0.16
C SER A 42 -4.13 27.90 0.70
N GLU A 43 -3.36 26.83 0.55
CA GLU A 43 -3.71 25.51 1.06
C GLU A 43 -3.53 25.40 2.57
N GLU A 44 -2.53 26.09 3.15
CA GLU A 44 -2.14 25.92 4.57
C GLU A 44 -3.32 26.08 5.55
N PRO A 45 -4.11 27.18 5.54
CA PRO A 45 -5.20 27.35 6.50
C PRO A 45 -6.33 26.34 6.27
N VAL A 46 -6.53 25.90 5.01
CA VAL A 46 -7.52 24.88 4.67
C VAL A 46 -7.11 23.53 5.24
N LEU A 47 -5.85 23.14 5.04
CA LEU A 47 -5.31 21.86 5.52
C LEU A 47 -5.25 21.80 7.04
N LEU A 48 -4.86 22.89 7.71
CA LEU A 48 -4.90 22.98 9.18
C LEU A 48 -6.33 22.80 9.70
N ARG A 49 -7.29 23.46 9.07
CA ARG A 49 -8.72 23.30 9.41
C ARG A 49 -9.20 21.87 9.21
N VAL A 50 -8.84 21.25 8.08
CA VAL A 50 -9.18 19.86 7.77
C VAL A 50 -8.58 18.90 8.81
N ALA A 51 -7.29 19.05 9.13
CA ALA A 51 -6.63 18.22 10.13
C ALA A 51 -7.32 18.33 11.50
N LEU A 52 -7.70 19.53 11.93
CA LEU A 52 -8.40 19.74 13.20
C LEU A 52 -9.82 19.16 13.19
N LEU A 53 -10.55 19.25 12.07
CA LEU A 53 -11.86 18.63 11.91
C LEU A 53 -11.76 17.10 12.01
N ARG A 54 -10.78 16.49 11.33
CA ARG A 54 -10.51 15.04 11.40
C ARG A 54 -10.17 14.58 12.81
N ALA A 55 -9.27 15.30 13.48
CA ALA A 55 -8.90 15.02 14.87
C ALA A 55 -10.10 15.13 15.85
N SER A 56 -11.16 15.84 15.44
CA SER A 56 -12.40 16.00 16.20
C SER A 56 -13.52 15.07 15.74
N GLY A 57 -13.25 14.10 14.85
CA GLY A 57 -14.25 13.15 14.31
C GLY A 57 -15.26 13.78 13.35
N ARG A 58 -14.97 14.96 12.78
CA ARG A 58 -15.88 15.74 11.92
C ARG A 58 -15.51 15.59 10.44
N ASP A 59 -15.35 14.36 9.98
CA ASP A 59 -14.82 14.06 8.64
C ASP A 59 -15.73 14.58 7.52
N GLY A 60 -17.05 14.53 7.67
CA GLY A 60 -17.99 15.11 6.69
C GLY A 60 -17.81 16.61 6.49
N GLU A 61 -17.48 17.36 7.55
CA GLU A 61 -17.15 18.78 7.43
C GLU A 61 -15.77 19.01 6.80
N ALA A 62 -14.81 18.13 7.09
CA ALA A 62 -13.49 18.18 6.48
C ALA A 62 -13.59 18.00 4.96
N VAL A 63 -14.40 17.04 4.50
CA VAL A 63 -14.73 16.84 3.08
C VAL A 63 -15.36 18.10 2.49
N ALA A 64 -16.40 18.66 3.11
CA ALA A 64 -17.06 19.86 2.61
C ALA A 64 -16.14 21.10 2.57
N VAL A 65 -15.11 21.16 3.42
CA VAL A 65 -14.08 22.22 3.37
C VAL A 65 -13.16 22.02 2.16
N LEU A 66 -12.66 20.80 1.95
CA LEU A 66 -11.80 20.48 0.80
C LEU A 66 -12.53 20.64 -0.53
N GLU A 67 -13.76 20.16 -0.67
CA GLU A 67 -14.52 20.26 -1.92
C GLU A 67 -14.77 21.72 -2.31
N ARG A 68 -15.17 22.58 -1.36
CA ARG A 68 -15.32 24.02 -1.61
C ARG A 68 -14.01 24.69 -1.98
N PHE A 69 -12.88 24.21 -1.45
CA PHE A 69 -11.58 24.75 -1.79
C PHE A 69 -11.13 24.29 -3.19
N LEU A 70 -11.19 23.00 -3.47
CA LEU A 70 -10.85 22.40 -4.76
C LEU A 70 -11.76 22.88 -5.91
N HIS A 71 -13.02 23.23 -5.62
CA HIS A 71 -13.89 23.84 -6.64
C HIS A 71 -13.43 25.25 -7.07
N ARG A 72 -12.68 25.96 -6.22
CA ARG A 72 -12.18 27.32 -6.50
C ARG A 72 -10.72 27.34 -6.94
N CYS A 73 -9.93 26.38 -6.46
CA CYS A 73 -8.54 26.25 -6.85
C CYS A 73 -8.41 25.29 -8.04
N TRP A 74 -8.08 25.81 -9.22
CA TRP A 74 -7.83 25.00 -10.40
C TRP A 74 -6.32 24.70 -10.54
N ARG A 75 -6.00 23.42 -10.72
CA ARG A 75 -4.70 22.78 -11.05
C ARG A 75 -3.51 22.80 -10.09
N ASP A 76 -3.38 23.71 -9.14
CA ASP A 76 -2.14 23.77 -8.31
C ASP A 76 -2.33 23.46 -6.81
N CYS A 77 -3.51 22.97 -6.41
CA CYS A 77 -3.79 22.61 -5.01
C CYS A 77 -3.52 21.14 -4.71
N LEU A 78 -2.24 20.76 -4.85
CA LEU A 78 -1.81 19.37 -4.75
C LEU A 78 -2.04 18.79 -3.36
N ALA A 79 -1.71 19.55 -2.31
CA ALA A 79 -1.84 19.07 -0.95
C ALA A 79 -3.32 18.88 -0.55
N ALA A 80 -4.23 19.71 -1.06
CA ALA A 80 -5.66 19.54 -0.90
C ALA A 80 -6.20 18.31 -1.66
N HIS A 81 -5.72 18.03 -2.88
CA HIS A 81 -6.09 16.81 -3.60
C HIS A 81 -5.62 15.55 -2.85
N ARG A 82 -4.40 15.53 -2.32
CA ARG A 82 -3.89 14.44 -1.47
C ARG A 82 -4.74 14.24 -0.22
N ALA A 83 -5.01 15.32 0.52
CA ALA A 83 -5.84 15.28 1.73
C ALA A 83 -7.26 14.80 1.43
N ARG A 84 -7.82 15.16 0.27
CA ARG A 84 -9.14 14.68 -0.16
C ARG A 84 -9.11 13.19 -0.46
N LEU A 85 -8.10 12.69 -1.17
CA LEU A 85 -7.96 11.26 -1.46
C LEU A 85 -7.79 10.44 -0.18
N GLU A 86 -6.95 10.87 0.76
CA GLU A 86 -6.78 10.17 2.05
C GLU A 86 -8.08 10.09 2.85
N LEU A 87 -8.89 11.14 2.83
CA LEU A 87 -10.22 11.13 3.42
C LEU A 87 -11.16 10.16 2.70
N THR A 88 -11.13 10.14 1.36
CA THR A 88 -11.94 9.19 0.58
C THR A 88 -11.54 7.75 0.85
N VAL A 89 -10.24 7.45 0.98
CA VAL A 89 -9.74 6.11 1.33
C VAL A 89 -10.24 5.65 2.69
N THR A 90 -10.51 6.59 3.61
CA THR A 90 -10.98 6.29 4.96
C THR A 90 -12.50 6.13 5.03
N MET A 91 -13.24 6.96 4.29
CA MET A 91 -14.70 7.16 4.50
C MET A 91 -15.56 6.91 3.27
N GLY A 92 -14.95 6.89 2.08
CA GLY A 92 -15.63 6.89 0.81
C GLY A 92 -15.92 5.50 0.29
N THR A 93 -16.70 5.45 -0.80
CA THR A 93 -16.91 4.23 -1.55
C THR A 93 -15.73 3.96 -2.48
N GLY A 94 -15.62 2.73 -2.99
CA GLY A 94 -14.60 2.36 -3.95
C GLY A 94 -14.58 3.24 -5.21
N GLU A 95 -15.75 3.56 -5.76
CA GLU A 95 -15.87 4.43 -6.93
C GLU A 95 -15.34 5.84 -6.65
N GLU A 96 -15.65 6.38 -5.46
CA GLU A 96 -15.13 7.69 -5.06
C GLU A 96 -13.60 7.66 -4.91
N VAL A 97 -13.03 6.58 -4.36
CA VAL A 97 -11.58 6.41 -4.24
C VAL A 97 -10.93 6.47 -5.63
N THR A 98 -11.44 5.70 -6.60
CA THR A 98 -10.93 5.71 -7.97
C THR A 98 -11.06 7.09 -8.63
N ALA A 99 -12.21 7.77 -8.46
CA ALA A 99 -12.45 9.09 -9.03
C ALA A 99 -11.48 10.14 -8.47
N HIS A 100 -11.28 10.15 -7.14
CA HIS A 100 -10.37 11.12 -6.50
C HIS A 100 -8.90 10.82 -6.78
N ALA A 101 -8.50 9.55 -6.87
CA ALA A 101 -7.16 9.18 -7.30
C ALA A 101 -6.90 9.60 -8.74
N SER A 102 -7.86 9.38 -9.65
CA SER A 102 -7.76 9.82 -11.04
C SER A 102 -7.67 11.34 -11.15
N ALA A 103 -8.47 12.08 -10.37
CA ALA A 103 -8.41 13.54 -10.33
C ALA A 103 -7.04 14.06 -9.84
N LEU A 104 -6.48 13.44 -8.79
CA LEU A 104 -5.14 13.76 -8.30
C LEU A 104 -4.09 13.54 -9.39
N LEU A 105 -4.11 12.38 -10.05
CA LEU A 105 -3.13 12.03 -11.08
C LEU A 105 -3.26 12.87 -12.36
N ALA A 106 -4.48 13.31 -12.68
CA ALA A 106 -4.73 14.24 -13.78
C ALA A 106 -4.20 15.66 -13.49
N ALA A 107 -4.27 16.10 -12.22
CA ALA A 107 -3.69 17.37 -11.78
C ALA A 107 -2.17 17.29 -11.65
N ALA A 108 -1.65 16.17 -11.12
CA ALA A 108 -0.24 15.98 -10.82
C ALA A 108 0.20 14.51 -11.07
N PRO A 109 0.64 14.17 -12.29
CA PRO A 109 1.13 12.83 -12.61
C PRO A 109 2.31 12.36 -11.73
N VAL A 110 3.08 13.31 -11.19
CA VAL A 110 4.20 13.06 -10.27
C VAL A 110 3.77 12.37 -8.97
N ASP A 111 2.47 12.40 -8.63
CA ASP A 111 1.93 11.76 -7.43
C ASP A 111 1.58 10.28 -7.59
N ARG A 112 1.94 9.68 -8.72
CA ARG A 112 1.88 8.22 -8.89
C ARG A 112 2.43 7.45 -7.67
N PRO A 113 3.64 7.75 -7.13
CA PRO A 113 4.17 7.02 -5.98
C PRO A 113 3.35 7.20 -4.69
N PHE A 114 2.67 8.33 -4.54
CA PHE A 114 1.76 8.56 -3.41
C PHE A 114 0.55 7.62 -3.47
N VAL A 115 -0.08 7.49 -4.63
CA VAL A 115 -1.23 6.59 -4.83
C VAL A 115 -0.82 5.12 -4.66
N VAL A 116 0.36 4.74 -5.17
CA VAL A 116 0.91 3.39 -4.98
C VAL A 116 1.10 3.08 -3.49
N ARG A 117 1.72 3.98 -2.73
CA ARG A 117 1.92 3.78 -1.28
C ARG A 117 0.58 3.66 -0.54
N LEU A 118 -0.43 4.48 -0.88
CA LEU A 118 -1.75 4.34 -0.28
C LEU A 118 -2.38 2.97 -0.58
N ALA A 119 -2.16 2.41 -1.77
CA ALA A 119 -2.64 1.08 -2.12
C ALA A 119 -1.90 -0.02 -1.34
N GLU A 120 -0.58 0.12 -1.15
CA GLU A 120 0.22 -0.77 -0.29
C GLU A 120 -0.25 -0.72 1.15
N ASP A 121 -0.46 0.48 1.71
CA ASP A 121 -0.94 0.68 3.07
C ASP A 121 -2.36 0.11 3.26
N ALA A 122 -3.24 0.27 2.27
CA ALA A 122 -4.58 -0.31 2.27
C ALA A 122 -4.52 -1.84 2.27
N LEU A 123 -3.68 -2.43 1.40
CA LEU A 123 -3.49 -3.88 1.35
C LEU A 123 -2.92 -4.41 2.67
N ALA A 124 -1.95 -3.72 3.27
CA ALA A 124 -1.33 -4.11 4.54
C ALA A 124 -2.33 -4.12 5.72
N ARG A 125 -3.36 -3.27 5.67
CA ARG A 125 -4.48 -3.28 6.65
C ARG A 125 -5.54 -4.35 6.36
N GLY A 126 -5.46 -5.05 5.23
CA GLY A 126 -6.46 -6.00 4.78
C GLY A 126 -7.57 -5.39 3.91
N ASP A 127 -7.50 -4.09 3.59
CA ASP A 127 -8.47 -3.37 2.77
C ASP A 127 -8.21 -3.56 1.27
N ALA A 128 -8.17 -4.83 0.82
CA ALA A 128 -7.81 -5.17 -0.56
C ALA A 128 -8.78 -4.56 -1.60
N GLY A 129 -10.03 -4.30 -1.23
CA GLY A 129 -10.98 -3.57 -2.08
C GLY A 129 -10.55 -2.13 -2.36
N VAL A 130 -10.17 -1.38 -1.32
CA VAL A 130 -9.69 0.00 -1.46
C VAL A 130 -8.37 0.04 -2.24
N ALA A 131 -7.47 -0.90 -1.96
CA ALA A 131 -6.23 -1.06 -2.73
C ALA A 131 -6.52 -1.27 -4.22
N ALA A 132 -7.51 -2.10 -4.58
CA ALA A 132 -7.92 -2.29 -5.97
C ALA A 132 -8.38 -0.99 -6.63
N HIS A 133 -9.26 -0.23 -5.95
CA HIS A 133 -9.78 1.03 -6.46
C HIS A 133 -8.71 2.11 -6.67
N LEU A 134 -7.70 2.16 -5.80
CA LEU A 134 -6.52 3.03 -5.98
C LEU A 134 -5.69 2.59 -7.20
N LEU A 135 -5.49 1.28 -7.36
CA LEU A 135 -4.75 0.74 -8.49
C LEU A 135 -5.47 0.94 -9.82
N ASP A 136 -6.80 0.93 -9.84
CA ASP A 136 -7.59 1.17 -11.06
C ASP A 136 -7.41 2.57 -11.63
N ALA A 137 -7.07 3.55 -10.80
CA ALA A 137 -6.69 4.89 -11.24
C ALA A 137 -5.27 4.95 -11.87
N LEU A 138 -4.47 3.88 -11.72
CA LEU A 138 -3.10 3.82 -12.19
C LEU A 138 -2.99 2.99 -13.48
N ALA A 139 -2.29 3.54 -14.48
CA ALA A 139 -1.88 2.75 -15.64
C ALA A 139 -1.06 1.52 -15.21
N LEU A 140 -1.28 0.40 -15.91
CA LEU A 140 -0.54 -0.83 -15.70
C LEU A 140 0.95 -0.61 -16.01
N SER A 141 1.82 -0.98 -15.08
CA SER A 141 3.28 -0.92 -15.23
C SER A 141 3.93 -2.06 -14.45
N VAL A 142 5.22 -2.31 -14.72
CA VAL A 142 6.06 -3.23 -13.94
C VAL A 142 5.91 -3.00 -12.43
N ASP A 143 5.97 -1.74 -11.99
CA ASP A 143 5.90 -1.39 -10.56
C ASP A 143 4.53 -1.67 -9.91
N THR A 144 3.45 -1.72 -10.70
CA THR A 144 2.08 -1.91 -10.18
C THR A 144 1.53 -3.31 -10.43
N ILE A 145 2.13 -4.09 -11.33
CA ILE A 145 1.60 -5.39 -11.71
C ILE A 145 1.66 -6.40 -10.57
N VAL A 146 2.78 -6.42 -9.82
CA VAL A 146 2.96 -7.26 -8.63
C VAL A 146 1.96 -6.88 -7.56
N LEU A 147 1.77 -5.58 -7.31
CA LEU A 147 0.81 -5.09 -6.31
C LEU A 147 -0.64 -5.41 -6.70
N ARG A 148 -1.01 -5.24 -7.98
CA ARG A 148 -2.33 -5.65 -8.51
C ARG A 148 -2.57 -7.14 -8.32
N MET A 149 -1.59 -7.99 -8.59
CA MET A 149 -1.72 -9.43 -8.34
C MET A 149 -1.94 -9.74 -6.86
N ARG A 150 -1.16 -9.14 -5.96
CA ARG A 150 -1.35 -9.32 -4.51
C ARG A 150 -2.73 -8.90 -4.03
N VAL A 151 -3.25 -7.80 -4.58
CA VAL A 151 -4.63 -7.36 -4.31
C VAL A 151 -5.65 -8.39 -4.79
N LEU A 152 -5.50 -8.93 -6.00
CA LEU A 152 -6.40 -9.98 -6.52
C LEU A 152 -6.36 -11.24 -5.65
N VAL A 153 -5.16 -11.68 -5.23
CA VAL A 153 -4.98 -12.82 -4.32
C VAL A 153 -5.65 -12.57 -2.98
N ALA A 154 -5.44 -11.40 -2.38
CA ALA A 154 -6.07 -11.02 -1.10
C ALA A 154 -7.60 -10.95 -1.19
N ARG A 155 -8.15 -10.69 -2.38
CA ARG A 155 -9.60 -10.71 -2.65
C ARG A 155 -10.14 -12.10 -3.01
N GLY A 156 -9.29 -13.13 -3.05
CA GLY A 156 -9.67 -14.49 -3.47
C GLY A 156 -9.91 -14.64 -4.98
N GLN A 157 -9.53 -13.64 -5.78
CA GLN A 157 -9.70 -13.63 -7.24
C GLN A 157 -8.51 -14.30 -7.93
N THR A 158 -8.25 -15.56 -7.59
CA THR A 158 -7.05 -16.29 -8.06
C THR A 158 -7.02 -16.48 -9.58
N GLU A 159 -8.16 -16.68 -10.23
CA GLU A 159 -8.22 -16.84 -11.69
C GLU A 159 -7.82 -15.55 -12.42
N GLU A 160 -8.30 -14.40 -11.93
CA GLU A 160 -7.91 -13.10 -12.47
C GLU A 160 -6.42 -12.81 -12.23
N ALA A 161 -5.90 -13.19 -11.05
CA ALA A 161 -4.48 -13.07 -10.74
C ALA A 161 -3.60 -13.91 -11.68
N GLU A 162 -4.02 -15.16 -11.97
CA GLU A 162 -3.33 -16.03 -12.93
C GLU A 162 -3.38 -15.47 -14.36
N SER A 163 -4.53 -14.94 -14.79
CA SER A 163 -4.66 -14.30 -16.11
C SER A 163 -3.77 -13.07 -16.23
N LEU A 164 -3.72 -12.24 -15.19
CA LEU A 164 -2.84 -11.07 -15.14
C LEU A 164 -1.36 -11.48 -15.18
N LEU A 165 -0.98 -12.53 -14.46
CA LEU A 165 0.38 -13.07 -14.47
C LEU A 165 0.78 -13.62 -15.85
N ALA A 166 -0.12 -14.35 -16.50
CA ALA A 166 0.12 -14.88 -17.84
C ALA A 166 0.40 -13.74 -18.85
N ARG A 167 -0.39 -12.66 -18.78
CA ARG A 167 -0.19 -11.46 -19.60
C ARG A 167 1.10 -10.71 -19.25
N ALA A 168 1.37 -10.51 -17.96
CA ALA A 168 2.60 -9.88 -17.48
C ALA A 168 3.85 -10.59 -17.99
N ARG A 169 3.82 -11.94 -18.01
CA ARG A 169 4.89 -12.77 -18.55
C ARG A 169 5.08 -12.57 -20.05
N SER A 170 3.99 -12.57 -20.83
CA SER A 170 4.09 -12.35 -22.29
C SER A 170 4.65 -10.97 -22.64
N GLU A 171 4.44 -9.98 -21.77
CA GLU A 171 4.94 -8.61 -21.92
C GLU A 171 6.30 -8.39 -21.23
N ALA A 172 6.93 -9.45 -20.69
CA ALA A 172 8.20 -9.39 -19.94
C ALA A 172 8.19 -8.37 -18.77
N LEU A 173 7.04 -8.16 -18.14
CA LEU A 173 6.85 -7.20 -17.04
C LEU A 173 7.21 -7.77 -15.66
N VAL A 174 7.49 -9.06 -15.56
CA VAL A 174 7.84 -9.76 -14.32
C VAL A 174 9.01 -10.71 -14.55
N THR A 175 9.89 -10.84 -13.57
CA THR A 175 10.98 -11.83 -13.60
C THR A 175 10.47 -13.23 -13.23
N SER A 176 11.24 -14.27 -13.56
CA SER A 176 11.00 -15.65 -13.12
C SER A 176 10.83 -15.74 -11.59
N GLU A 177 11.71 -15.05 -10.86
CA GLU A 177 11.70 -14.95 -9.40
C GLU A 177 10.39 -14.35 -8.88
N GLN A 178 9.99 -13.19 -9.41
CA GLN A 178 8.73 -12.53 -9.03
C GLN A 178 7.53 -13.41 -9.36
N GLN A 179 7.52 -14.03 -10.54
CA GLN A 179 6.48 -14.93 -10.97
C GLN A 179 6.33 -16.14 -10.03
N ALA A 180 7.44 -16.77 -9.65
CA ALA A 180 7.42 -17.91 -8.75
C ALA A 180 6.94 -17.54 -7.34
N SER A 181 7.39 -16.39 -6.83
CA SER A 181 6.92 -15.85 -5.54
C SER A 181 5.40 -15.65 -5.52
N LEU A 182 4.86 -15.03 -6.57
CA LEU A 182 3.41 -14.82 -6.73
C LEU A 182 2.63 -16.13 -6.88
N LEU A 183 3.16 -17.12 -7.60
CA LEU A 183 2.55 -18.45 -7.70
C LEU A 183 2.50 -19.16 -6.36
N LEU A 184 3.53 -18.99 -5.51
CA LEU A 184 3.51 -19.53 -4.14
C LEU A 184 2.49 -18.81 -3.26
N GLU A 185 2.37 -17.49 -3.36
CA GLU A 185 1.31 -16.72 -2.67
C GLU A 185 -0.10 -17.20 -3.10
N MET A 186 -0.27 -17.61 -4.36
CA MET A 186 -1.52 -18.19 -4.89
C MET A 186 -1.74 -19.68 -4.56
N GLY A 187 -0.83 -20.33 -3.85
CA GLY A 187 -0.93 -21.78 -3.57
C GLY A 187 -0.76 -22.65 -4.82
N ARG A 188 0.10 -22.25 -5.76
CA ARG A 188 0.45 -22.98 -6.99
C ARG A 188 1.92 -23.43 -6.99
N PRO A 189 2.37 -24.24 -6.02
CA PRO A 189 3.79 -24.55 -5.86
C PRO A 189 4.38 -25.36 -7.02
N ALA A 190 3.61 -26.25 -7.66
CA ALA A 190 4.08 -26.99 -8.84
C ALA A 190 4.45 -26.04 -10.00
N ARG A 191 3.57 -25.09 -10.31
CA ARG A 191 3.83 -24.08 -11.35
C ARG A 191 4.97 -23.14 -10.99
N ALA A 192 5.16 -22.84 -9.70
CA ALA A 192 6.30 -22.05 -9.25
C ALA A 192 7.63 -22.75 -9.57
N LEU A 193 7.72 -24.08 -9.37
CA LEU A 193 8.88 -24.86 -9.77
C LEU A 193 9.08 -24.89 -11.29
N ASP A 194 8.00 -25.02 -12.07
CA ASP A 194 8.09 -25.01 -13.54
C ASP A 194 8.73 -23.71 -14.06
N VAL A 195 8.43 -22.57 -13.41
CA VAL A 195 8.96 -21.25 -13.76
C VAL A 195 10.41 -21.08 -13.35
N LEU A 196 10.78 -21.53 -12.15
CA LEU A 196 12.17 -21.45 -11.67
C LEU A 196 13.09 -22.39 -12.45
N GLY A 197 12.53 -23.42 -13.08
CA GLY A 197 13.31 -24.42 -13.80
C GLY A 197 13.92 -25.46 -12.86
N HIS A 198 14.44 -26.53 -13.46
CA HIS A 198 14.85 -27.73 -12.73
C HIS A 198 16.30 -27.67 -12.20
N ASP A 199 17.13 -26.77 -12.73
CA ASP A 199 18.57 -26.74 -12.41
C ASP A 199 18.91 -25.76 -11.27
N SER A 200 19.07 -26.34 -10.08
CA SER A 200 19.38 -25.62 -8.83
C SER A 200 20.75 -24.94 -8.76
N SER A 201 21.66 -25.22 -9.71
CA SER A 201 23.06 -24.76 -9.65
C SER A 201 23.26 -23.32 -10.11
N GLU A 202 22.36 -22.78 -10.92
CA GLU A 202 22.44 -21.39 -11.41
C GLU A 202 21.49 -20.43 -10.67
N HIS A 203 20.65 -20.97 -9.77
CA HIS A 203 19.67 -20.17 -9.04
C HIS A 203 20.33 -19.16 -8.11
N SER A 204 19.77 -17.95 -8.12
CA SER A 204 20.06 -16.96 -7.09
C SER A 204 19.70 -17.51 -5.71
N THR A 205 20.28 -16.94 -4.65
CA THR A 205 19.94 -17.34 -3.28
C THR A 205 18.44 -17.20 -2.99
N HIS A 206 17.78 -16.22 -3.61
CA HIS A 206 16.33 -16.05 -3.46
C HIS A 206 15.56 -17.11 -4.25
N GLU A 207 15.98 -17.44 -5.47
CA GLU A 207 15.36 -18.51 -6.25
C GLU A 207 15.49 -19.87 -5.53
N GLN A 208 16.64 -20.18 -4.94
CA GLN A 208 16.81 -21.38 -4.10
C GLN A 208 15.83 -21.39 -2.92
N PHE A 209 15.63 -20.25 -2.28
CA PHE A 209 14.64 -20.12 -1.21
C PHE A 209 13.21 -20.38 -1.71
N LEU A 210 12.84 -19.83 -2.87
CA LEU A 210 11.53 -20.06 -3.48
C LEU A 210 11.32 -21.52 -3.89
N VAL A 211 12.34 -22.18 -4.48
CA VAL A 211 12.30 -23.62 -4.78
C VAL A 211 12.07 -24.43 -3.50
N GLY A 212 12.82 -24.13 -2.44
CA GLY A 212 12.68 -24.80 -1.14
C GLY A 212 11.27 -24.66 -0.56
N ARG A 213 10.68 -23.46 -0.62
CA ARG A 213 9.28 -23.21 -0.21
C ARG A 213 8.27 -23.98 -1.06
N ALA A 214 8.48 -24.03 -2.37
CA ALA A 214 7.60 -24.75 -3.29
C ALA A 214 7.60 -26.26 -3.00
N LEU A 215 8.78 -26.85 -2.78
CA LEU A 215 8.94 -28.25 -2.41
C LEU A 215 8.27 -28.59 -1.08
N LEU A 216 8.35 -27.70 -0.08
CA LEU A 216 7.63 -27.89 1.17
C LEU A 216 6.12 -27.91 0.98
N ALA A 217 5.59 -26.97 0.21
CA ALA A 217 4.16 -26.89 -0.08
C ALA A 217 3.64 -28.12 -0.87
N LEU A 218 4.51 -28.79 -1.63
CA LEU A 218 4.22 -30.04 -2.33
C LEU A 218 4.37 -31.30 -1.45
N GLY A 219 4.81 -31.15 -0.19
CA GLY A 219 5.05 -32.28 0.69
C GLY A 219 6.36 -33.03 0.41
N GLU A 220 7.37 -32.36 -0.14
CA GLU A 220 8.71 -32.91 -0.40
C GLU A 220 9.78 -32.36 0.59
N PRO A 221 9.64 -32.58 1.92
CA PRO A 221 10.48 -31.92 2.92
C PRO A 221 11.97 -32.28 2.81
N ARG A 222 12.30 -33.49 2.35
CA ARG A 222 13.69 -33.94 2.18
C ARG A 222 14.41 -33.13 1.09
N ARG A 223 13.77 -32.93 -0.06
CA ARG A 223 14.32 -32.15 -1.16
C ARG A 223 14.35 -30.67 -0.80
N ALA A 224 13.30 -30.18 -0.15
CA ALA A 224 13.30 -28.81 0.37
C ALA A 224 14.49 -28.54 1.30
N ALA A 225 14.77 -29.45 2.25
CA ALA A 225 15.90 -29.30 3.16
C ALA A 225 17.26 -29.28 2.44
N GLN A 226 17.42 -30.08 1.39
CA GLN A 226 18.65 -30.09 0.58
C GLN A 226 18.88 -28.75 -0.12
N ILE A 227 17.83 -28.12 -0.66
CA ILE A 227 17.94 -26.83 -1.34
C ILE A 227 18.13 -25.70 -0.32
N LEU A 228 17.29 -25.64 0.71
CA LEU A 228 17.35 -24.60 1.74
C LEU A 228 18.70 -24.63 2.49
N GLY A 229 19.29 -25.82 2.71
CA GLY A 229 20.60 -25.97 3.35
C GLY A 229 21.79 -25.43 2.54
N ARG A 230 21.61 -25.12 1.25
CA ARG A 230 22.65 -24.49 0.40
C ARG A 230 22.66 -22.97 0.51
N ILE A 231 21.63 -22.37 1.12
CA ILE A 231 21.53 -20.93 1.29
C ILE A 231 22.61 -20.46 2.27
N PRO A 232 23.55 -19.58 1.84
CA PRO A 232 24.66 -19.18 2.67
C PRO A 232 24.24 -18.28 3.84
N GLN A 233 24.94 -18.41 4.95
CA GLN A 233 24.77 -17.55 6.12
C GLN A 233 25.05 -16.09 5.77
N GLY A 234 24.22 -15.18 6.28
CA GLY A 234 24.30 -13.75 5.98
C GLY A 234 23.57 -13.32 4.69
N SER A 235 22.98 -14.26 3.96
CA SER A 235 22.05 -13.91 2.88
C SER A 235 20.71 -13.43 3.43
N ARG A 236 20.00 -12.62 2.62
CA ARG A 236 18.71 -12.03 3.00
C ARG A 236 17.66 -13.04 3.46
N ASN A 237 17.66 -14.24 2.90
CA ASN A 237 16.68 -15.29 3.19
C ASN A 237 17.21 -16.39 4.12
N TYR A 238 18.41 -16.22 4.70
CA TYR A 238 19.01 -17.25 5.55
C TYR A 238 18.16 -17.54 6.80
N GLU A 239 17.70 -16.51 7.51
CA GLU A 239 16.94 -16.70 8.75
C GLU A 239 15.61 -17.43 8.50
N GLU A 240 14.91 -17.06 7.42
CA GLU A 240 13.69 -17.75 7.01
C GLU A 240 13.96 -19.19 6.57
N ALA A 241 15.03 -19.41 5.81
CA ALA A 241 15.44 -20.76 5.40
C ALA A 241 15.78 -21.64 6.61
N GLU A 242 16.51 -21.10 7.59
CA GLU A 242 16.85 -21.78 8.83
C GLU A 242 15.60 -22.12 9.66
N HIS A 243 14.64 -21.18 9.74
CA HIS A 243 13.36 -21.44 10.38
C HIS A 243 12.62 -22.60 9.71
N LEU A 244 12.52 -22.61 8.38
CA LEU A 244 11.88 -23.71 7.64
C LEU A 244 12.60 -25.05 7.85
N LEU A 245 13.93 -25.06 7.88
CA LEU A 245 14.72 -26.26 8.16
C LEU A 245 14.44 -26.82 9.57
N LYS A 246 14.29 -25.96 10.58
CA LYS A 246 13.89 -26.36 11.93
C LYS A 246 12.50 -26.99 11.96
N THR A 247 11.53 -26.41 11.23
CA THR A 247 10.18 -26.99 11.11
C THR A 247 10.22 -28.38 10.48
N ILE A 248 10.97 -28.57 9.39
CA ILE A 248 11.14 -29.87 8.73
C ILE A 248 11.70 -30.92 9.71
N ALA A 249 12.70 -30.54 10.50
CA ALA A 249 13.32 -31.44 11.48
C ALA A 249 12.36 -31.83 12.60
N ALA A 250 11.56 -30.87 13.10
CA ALA A 250 10.56 -31.11 14.13
C ALA A 250 9.47 -32.10 13.68
N ASP A 251 8.95 -31.93 12.46
CA ASP A 251 7.92 -32.80 11.89
C ASP A 251 8.46 -34.22 11.64
N SER A 252 9.74 -34.32 11.26
CA SER A 252 10.42 -35.61 11.06
C SER A 252 10.64 -36.39 12.36
N GLY A 253 10.78 -35.69 13.50
CA GLY A 253 10.97 -36.27 14.83
C GLY A 253 9.67 -36.69 15.54
N SER A 254 8.51 -36.18 15.10
CA SER A 254 7.18 -36.48 15.66
C SER A 254 6.57 -37.79 15.12
N SER A 255 7.08 -38.32 14.01
CA SER A 255 6.70 -39.63 13.47
C SER A 255 7.33 -40.76 14.29
N ARG A 256 6.75 -41.05 15.47
CA ARG A 256 7.03 -42.27 16.24
C ARG A 256 6.59 -43.49 15.40
N PRO A 257 7.37 -44.57 15.32
CA PRO A 257 6.95 -45.78 14.62
C PRO A 257 5.67 -46.34 15.28
N PRO A 258 4.79 -47.03 14.53
CA PRO A 258 3.68 -47.75 15.14
C PRO A 258 4.27 -48.75 16.13
N VAL A 259 3.88 -48.61 17.40
CA VAL A 259 4.14 -49.63 18.40
C VAL A 259 3.33 -50.84 17.95
N GLY A 260 4.00 -51.79 17.31
CA GLY A 260 3.41 -53.07 16.96
C GLY A 260 2.91 -53.76 18.23
N GLN A 261 1.64 -54.14 18.20
CA GLN A 261 1.11 -55.31 18.89
C GLN A 261 0.27 -56.10 17.89
#